data_AF-A0A2E1K0G8-F1
#
_entry.id   AF-A0A2E1K0G8-F1
#
_cell.length_a   1.000
_cell.length_b   1.000
_cell.length_c   1.000
_cell.angle_alpha   90.00
_cell.angle_beta   90.00
_cell.angle_gamma   90.00
#
_symmetry.space_group_name_H-M   'P 1'
#
loop_
_entity.id
_entity.type
_entity.pdbx_description
1 polymer ?
#
loop_
_entity_poly.entity_id
_entity_poly.type
_entity_poly.pdbx_seq_one_letter_code
_entity_poly.pdbx_strand_id
1 'polypeptide(L)'
;MFDIGGWEFLLIAILGIIIIGPKELPGAIRAVSIFVRRAREMAQEFQSGLEEVAHEAKISEASETVKTAVDPMESVRREIIDSVDPDGNIKDAMNFDNNWTDEDLVNYD
;
A
#
# COMPACT_ATOMS: atom_id res chain seq x y z
N MET A 1 -2.28 -0.12 -8.03
CA MET A 1 -2.28 1.11 -7.18
C MET A 1 -1.05 1.29 -6.32
N PHE A 2 -0.19 0.29 -6.20
CA PHE A 2 1.22 0.52 -5.91
C PHE A 2 1.99 0.00 -7.11
N ASP A 3 1.72 0.55 -8.30
CA ASP A 3 2.55 0.34 -9.49
C ASP A 3 3.83 1.15 -9.38
N ILE A 4 4.51 0.98 -8.23
CA ILE A 4 5.84 1.49 -7.98
C ILE A 4 6.76 0.37 -8.42
N GLY A 5 7.25 0.49 -9.65
CA GLY A 5 8.27 -0.39 -10.18
C GLY A 5 9.60 -0.21 -9.44
N GLY A 6 10.55 -1.10 -9.71
CA GLY A 6 11.89 -1.03 -9.10
C GLY A 6 12.60 0.31 -9.34
N TRP A 7 12.32 0.97 -10.47
CA TRP A 7 12.90 2.27 -10.81
C TRP A 7 12.27 3.43 -10.04
N GLU A 8 10.94 3.44 -9.83
CA GLU A 8 10.26 4.46 -9.02
C GLU A 8 10.69 4.38 -7.56
N PHE A 9 10.82 3.16 -7.03
CA PHE A 9 11.32 2.97 -5.68
C PHE A 9 12.74 3.51 -5.52
N LEU A 10 13.60 3.30 -6.52
CA LEU A 10 14.97 3.83 -6.52
C LEU A 10 14.99 5.36 -6.58
N LEU A 11 14.12 5.98 -7.38
CA LEU A 11 13.99 7.43 -7.46
C LEU A 11 13.50 8.02 -6.13
N ILE A 12 12.49 7.41 -5.50
CA ILE A 12 11.99 7.82 -4.18
C ILE A 12 13.07 7.64 -3.10
N ALA A 13 13.85 6.55 -3.16
CA ALA A 13 14.94 6.31 -2.23
C ALA A 13 16.02 7.40 -2.34
N ILE A 14 16.42 7.78 -3.56
CA ILE A 14 17.37 8.87 -3.80
C ILE A 14 16.80 10.20 -3.31
N LEU A 15 15.54 10.51 -3.63
CA LEU A 15 14.88 11.73 -3.19
C LEU A 15 14.81 11.80 -1.65
N GLY A 16 14.49 10.68 -0.99
CA GLY A 16 14.51 10.55 0.46
C GLY A 16 15.89 10.81 1.05
N ILE A 17 16.95 10.30 0.42
CA ILE A 17 18.35 10.59 0.79
C ILE A 17 18.67 12.08 0.66
N ILE A 18 18.19 12.76 -0.38
CA ILE A 18 18.46 14.19 -0.58
C ILE A 18 17.75 15.04 0.47
N ILE A 19 16.49 14.72 0.79
CA ILE A 19 15.67 15.50 1.73
C ILE A 19 16.13 15.30 3.17
N ILE A 20 16.31 14.05 3.59
CA ILE A 20 16.63 13.68 4.98
C ILE A 20 18.14 13.67 5.21
N GLY A 21 18.92 13.43 4.17
CA GLY A 21 20.37 13.22 4.25
C GLY A 21 20.73 11.73 4.39
N PRO A 22 21.80 11.25 3.73
CA PRO A 22 22.19 9.84 3.71
C PRO A 22 22.57 9.29 5.08
N LYS A 23 23.02 10.15 6.01
CA LYS A 23 23.42 9.77 7.36
C LYS A 23 22.25 9.63 8.32
N GLU A 24 21.15 10.34 8.06
CA GLU A 24 19.98 10.39 8.94
C GLU A 24 18.92 9.36 8.56
N LEU A 25 18.83 9.00 7.27
CA LEU A 25 17.96 7.94 6.75
C LEU A 25 18.04 6.60 7.52
N PRO A 26 19.23 6.03 7.81
CA PRO A 26 19.31 4.79 8.59
C PRO A 26 18.80 4.98 10.03
N GLY A 27 18.89 6.19 10.59
CA GLY A 27 18.28 6.52 11.87
C GLY A 27 16.75 6.58 11.79
N ALA A 28 16.22 7.24 10.75
CA ALA A 28 14.78 7.36 10.51
C ALA A 28 14.11 6.00 10.29
N ILE A 29 14.71 5.12 9.47
CA ILE A 29 14.22 3.76 9.26
C ILE A 29 14.18 2.97 10.59
N ARG A 30 15.21 3.12 11.43
CA ARG A 30 15.22 2.49 12.76
C ARG A 30 14.11 3.01 13.67
N ALA A 31 13.88 4.32 13.69
CA ALA A 31 12.82 4.91 14.49
C ALA A 31 11.43 4.39 14.06
N VAL A 32 11.16 4.41 12.75
CA VAL A 32 9.90 3.89 12.18
C VAL A 32 9.76 2.39 12.41
N SER A 33 10.81 1.59 12.17
CA SER A 33 10.73 0.14 12.38
C SER A 33 10.52 -0.25 13.83
N ILE A 34 11.13 0.46 14.80
CA ILE A 34 10.87 0.25 16.22
C ILE A 34 9.43 0.62 16.57
N PHE A 35 8.91 1.72 16.03
CA PHE A 35 7.52 2.13 16.23
C PHE A 35 6.54 1.09 15.68
N VAL A 36 6.74 0.64 14.44
CA VAL A 36 5.92 -0.42 13.82
C VAL A 36 6.02 -1.72 14.60
N ARG A 37 7.21 -2.10 15.09
CA ARG A 37 7.39 -3.31 15.89
C ARG A 37 6.60 -3.24 17.20
N ARG A 38 6.69 -2.12 17.91
CA ARG A 38 5.90 -1.89 19.14
C ARG A 38 4.40 -1.90 18.87
N ALA A 39 3.96 -1.25 17.79
CA ALA A 39 2.55 -1.28 17.41
C ALA A 39 2.07 -2.71 17.08
N ARG A 40 2.91 -3.52 16.43
CA ARG A 40 2.64 -4.94 16.16
C ARG A 40 2.57 -5.77 17.45
N GLU A 41 3.50 -5.58 18.37
CA GLU A 41 3.51 -6.25 19.69
C GLU A 41 2.22 -5.90 20.46
N MET A 42 1.86 -4.61 20.52
CA MET A 42 0.61 -4.16 21.12
C MET A 42 -0.61 -4.80 20.45
N ALA A 43 -0.67 -4.82 19.11
CA ALA A 43 -1.78 -5.44 18.39
C ALA A 43 -1.91 -6.95 18.70
N GLN A 44 -0.80 -7.66 18.89
CA GLN A 44 -0.79 -9.06 19.29
C GLN A 44 -1.32 -9.26 20.73
N GLU A 45 -0.96 -8.36 21.64
CA GLU A 45 -1.49 -8.36 23.02
C GLU A 45 -2.99 -8.03 23.03
N PHE A 46 -3.43 -7.04 22.24
CA PHE A 46 -4.85 -6.73 22.06
C PHE A 46 -5.61 -7.93 21.49
N GLN A 47 -5.08 -8.60 20.47
CA GLN A 47 -5.73 -9.78 19.90
C GLN A 47 -5.88 -10.91 20.93
N SER A 48 -4.81 -11.20 21.69
CA SER A 48 -4.82 -12.23 22.74
C SER A 48 -5.77 -11.87 23.90
N GLY A 49 -5.77 -10.62 24.35
CA GLY A 49 -6.66 -10.16 25.42
C GLY A 49 -8.12 -10.02 24.98
N LEU A 50 -8.35 -9.67 23.70
CA LEU A 50 -9.69 -9.65 23.11
C LEU A 50 -10.24 -11.07 22.96
N GLU A 51 -9.42 -12.09 22.67
CA GLU A 51 -9.85 -13.49 22.62
C GLU A 51 -10.36 -13.98 23.99
N GLU A 52 -9.68 -13.58 25.07
CA GLU A 52 -10.09 -13.90 26.45
C GLU A 52 -11.39 -13.18 26.86
N VAL A 53 -11.55 -11.90 26.48
CA VAL A 53 -12.75 -11.11 26.78
C VAL A 53 -13.92 -11.41 25.83
N ALA A 54 -13.66 -11.90 24.60
CA ALA A 54 -14.69 -12.20 23.61
C ALA A 54 -15.55 -13.39 24.04
N HIS A 55 -15.00 -14.26 24.89
CA HIS A 55 -15.71 -15.35 25.52
C HIS A 55 -16.82 -14.86 26.50
N GLU A 56 -16.74 -13.61 26.98
CA GLU A 56 -17.63 -13.05 28.02
C GLU A 56 -18.63 -11.98 27.50
N ALA A 57 -18.76 -11.82 26.16
CA ALA A 57 -19.66 -10.90 25.45
C ALA A 57 -19.23 -9.41 25.40
N LYS A 58 -19.11 -8.90 24.16
CA LYS A 58 -19.10 -7.48 23.66
C LYS A 58 -18.06 -7.18 22.55
N ILE A 59 -17.16 -8.10 22.23
CA ILE A 59 -16.07 -7.84 21.25
C ILE A 59 -16.50 -8.04 19.79
N SER A 60 -17.51 -8.88 19.53
CA SER A 60 -18.07 -9.06 18.19
C SER A 60 -18.55 -7.74 17.57
N GLU A 61 -19.20 -6.90 18.37
CA GLU A 61 -19.81 -5.64 17.93
C GLU A 61 -18.76 -4.56 17.62
N ALA A 62 -17.67 -4.50 18.41
CA ALA A 62 -16.54 -3.61 18.15
C ALA A 62 -15.76 -4.02 16.89
N SER A 63 -15.54 -5.33 16.68
CA SER A 63 -14.92 -5.85 15.46
C SER A 63 -15.76 -5.55 14.22
N GLU A 64 -17.09 -5.72 14.32
CA GLU A 64 -18.03 -5.44 13.23
C GLU A 64 -18.12 -3.95 12.88
N THR A 65 -18.05 -3.07 13.89
CA THR A 65 -18.01 -1.61 13.68
C THR A 65 -16.73 -1.17 12.98
N VAL A 66 -15.57 -1.72 13.38
CA VAL A 66 -14.28 -1.41 12.73
C VAL A 66 -14.28 -1.93 11.29
N LYS A 67 -14.79 -3.15 11.06
CA LYS A 67 -14.91 -3.73 9.72
C LYS A 67 -15.81 -2.88 8.82
N THR A 68 -16.97 -2.49 9.33
CA THR A 68 -17.92 -1.61 8.64
C THR A 68 -17.37 -0.20 8.41
N ALA A 69 -16.37 0.25 9.17
CA ALA A 69 -15.69 1.53 8.96
C ALA A 69 -14.52 1.45 7.95
N VAL A 70 -13.94 0.27 7.76
CA VAL A 70 -12.87 0.02 6.76
C VAL A 70 -13.45 -0.28 5.38
N ASP A 71 -14.59 -0.97 5.31
CA ASP A 71 -15.32 -1.27 4.08
C ASP A 71 -15.68 -0.02 3.22
N PRO A 72 -16.14 1.13 3.78
CA PRO A 72 -16.42 2.32 2.98
C PRO A 72 -15.17 2.94 2.38
N MET A 73 -13.99 2.75 2.98
CA MET A 73 -12.73 3.19 2.40
C MET A 73 -12.40 2.35 1.15
N GLU A 74 -12.72 1.05 1.17
CA GLU A 74 -12.58 0.16 0.02
C GLU A 74 -13.61 0.43 -1.09
N SER A 75 -14.83 0.83 -0.74
CA SER A 75 -15.86 1.19 -1.72
C SER A 75 -15.53 2.54 -2.38
N VAL A 76 -15.09 3.54 -1.61
CA VAL A 76 -14.62 4.83 -2.13
C VAL A 76 -13.39 4.64 -3.03
N ARG A 77 -12.46 3.76 -2.64
CA ARG A 77 -11.30 3.39 -3.46
C ARG A 77 -11.72 2.79 -4.81
N ARG A 78 -12.75 1.93 -4.84
CA ARG A 78 -13.27 1.33 -6.07
C ARG A 78 -13.98 2.35 -6.95
N GLU A 79 -14.78 3.23 -6.37
CA GLU A 79 -15.48 4.31 -7.07
C GLU A 79 -14.51 5.32 -7.70
N ILE A 80 -13.42 5.65 -7.00
CA ILE A 80 -12.35 6.51 -7.55
C ILE A 80 -11.65 5.83 -8.73
N ILE A 81 -11.40 4.52 -8.67
CA ILE A 81 -10.76 3.79 -9.79
C ILE A 81 -11.70 3.70 -11.00
N ASP A 82 -12.98 3.45 -10.79
CA ASP A 82 -13.96 3.30 -11.87
C ASP A 82 -14.36 4.65 -12.49
N SER A 83 -14.29 5.75 -11.73
CA SER A 83 -14.55 7.11 -12.27
C SER A 83 -13.34 7.75 -12.95
N VAL A 84 -12.12 7.33 -12.61
CA VAL A 84 -10.88 7.85 -13.21
C VAL A 84 -10.48 7.12 -14.50
N ASP A 85 -10.98 5.89 -14.74
CA ASP A 85 -10.76 5.13 -15.98
C ASP A 85 -12.00 4.34 -16.46
N PRO A 86 -12.97 5.00 -17.12
CA PRO A 86 -14.19 4.36 -17.62
C PRO A 86 -13.96 3.44 -18.83
N ASP A 87 -12.87 3.62 -19.56
CA ASP A 87 -12.60 2.92 -20.83
C ASP A 87 -11.64 1.73 -20.66
N GLY A 88 -11.13 1.47 -19.44
CA GLY A 88 -10.22 0.36 -19.13
C GLY A 88 -8.80 0.52 -19.68
N ASN A 89 -8.53 1.63 -20.39
CA ASN A 89 -7.27 1.89 -21.08
C ASN A 89 -6.12 2.22 -20.11
N ILE A 90 -6.41 2.72 -18.90
CA ILE A 90 -5.36 2.98 -17.89
C ILE A 90 -4.97 1.66 -17.21
N LYS A 91 -5.90 0.71 -17.01
CA LYS A 91 -5.56 -0.65 -16.53
C LYS A 91 -4.70 -1.41 -17.55
N ASP A 92 -4.99 -1.27 -18.85
CA ASP A 92 -4.22 -1.89 -19.93
C ASP A 92 -2.89 -1.18 -20.21
N ALA A 93 -2.86 0.17 -20.10
CA ALA A 93 -1.62 0.91 -20.16
C ALA A 93 -0.72 0.61 -18.94
N MET A 94 -1.25 0.53 -17.72
CA MET A 94 -0.41 0.19 -16.55
C MET A 94 0.12 -1.25 -16.60
N ASN A 95 -0.52 -2.16 -17.34
CA ASN A 95 0.00 -3.47 -17.71
C ASN A 95 0.88 -3.38 -18.97
N PHE A 96 1.91 -2.53 -18.95
CA PHE A 96 2.98 -2.55 -19.95
C PHE A 96 3.79 -3.85 -19.83
N ASP A 97 3.24 -4.93 -20.36
CA ASP A 97 3.94 -6.19 -20.63
C ASP A 97 5.01 -5.93 -21.68
N ASN A 98 6.23 -5.66 -21.20
CA ASN A 98 7.56 -6.16 -21.61
C ASN A 98 7.80 -6.71 -23.04
N ASN A 99 7.08 -6.26 -24.04
CA ASN A 99 7.30 -6.66 -25.42
C ASN A 99 7.27 -5.43 -26.31
N TRP A 100 8.31 -4.60 -26.17
CA TRP A 100 8.87 -3.93 -27.33
C TRP A 100 9.23 -5.03 -28.33
N THR A 101 8.27 -5.41 -29.17
CA THR A 101 8.55 -6.21 -30.35
C THR A 101 9.23 -5.29 -31.34
N ASP A 102 10.36 -5.76 -31.88
CA ASP A 102 11.11 -5.12 -32.94
C ASP A 102 10.31 -4.92 -34.26
N GLU A 103 8.99 -5.12 -34.25
CA GLU A 103 8.12 -5.02 -35.43
C GLU A 103 7.70 -3.58 -35.77
N ASP A 104 7.82 -2.62 -34.85
CA ASP A 104 7.54 -1.20 -35.11
C ASP A 104 8.75 -0.40 -35.65
N LEU A 105 9.92 -1.03 -35.81
CA LEU A 105 11.12 -0.36 -36.33
C LEU A 105 11.39 -0.62 -37.83
N VAL A 106 10.54 -1.39 -38.51
CA VAL A 106 10.70 -1.72 -39.95
C VAL A 106 9.47 -1.29 -40.75
N ASN A 107 9.07 -0.02 -40.63
CA ASN A 107 8.46 0.70 -41.74
C ASN A 107 8.46 2.20 -41.49
N TYR A 108 9.52 2.86 -41.97
CA TYR A 108 9.52 4.27 -42.28
C TYR A 108 9.91 4.39 -43.75
N ASP A 109 8.92 4.76 -44.59
CA ASP A 109 9.13 5.14 -46.00
C ASP A 109 10.05 6.36 -46.11
#